data_AF-A0A7J9D561-F1
#
_entry.id   AF-A0A7J9D561-F1
#
_cell.length_a   1.000
_cell.length_b   1.000
_cell.length_c   1.000
_cell.angle_alpha   90.00
_cell.angle_beta   90.00
_cell.angle_gamma   90.00
#
_symmetry.space_group_name_H-M   'P 1'
#
loop_
_entity.id
_entity.type
_entity.pdbx_description
1 polymer ?
#
loop_
_entity_poly.entity_id
_entity_poly.type
_entity_poly.pdbx_seq_one_letter_code
_entity_poly.pdbx_strand_id
1 'polypeptide(L)'
;MSIEDDVTKYAENEARAKLRRLTQRGPVREYVREFSELMLQISDLSGKEAFFSFTDGLKTWAKSESSKPNRKGNGGYHEEDEEGHSYYDNGSNRDNDNRKPQNGK
;
A
#
# COMPACT_ATOMS: atom_id res chain seq x y z
N MET A 1 11.06 -1.27 48.33
CA MET A 1 10.84 -1.05 46.89
C MET A 1 11.48 -2.24 46.21
N SER A 2 10.68 -3.17 45.72
CA SER A 2 11.15 -4.48 45.26
C SER A 2 11.65 -4.36 43.82
N ILE A 3 12.80 -4.96 43.54
CA ILE A 3 13.44 -4.95 42.20
C ILE A 3 12.50 -5.54 41.13
N GLU A 4 11.57 -6.39 41.53
CA GLU A 4 10.56 -7.02 40.67
C GLU A 4 9.51 -6.05 40.14
N ASP A 5 9.17 -4.99 40.90
CA ASP A 5 8.22 -3.95 40.49
C ASP A 5 8.80 -3.01 39.41
N ASP A 6 10.13 -2.82 39.42
CA ASP A 6 10.81 -1.90 38.50
C ASP A 6 11.01 -2.54 37.10
N VAL A 7 11.36 -3.83 37.07
CA VAL A 7 11.53 -4.60 35.82
C VAL A 7 10.20 -4.78 35.08
N THR A 8 9.13 -5.08 35.83
CA THR A 8 7.78 -5.19 35.25
C THR A 8 7.30 -3.86 34.70
N LYS A 9 7.59 -2.74 35.39
CA LYS A 9 7.21 -1.41 34.90
C LYS A 9 7.96 -1.00 33.65
N TYR A 10 9.25 -1.32 33.56
CA TYR A 10 10.05 -1.08 32.36
C TYR A 10 9.50 -1.84 31.15
N ALA A 11 9.18 -3.13 31.31
CA ALA A 11 8.63 -3.97 30.25
C ALA A 11 7.28 -3.43 29.72
N GLU A 12 6.37 -3.00 30.60
CA GLU A 12 5.10 -2.36 30.21
C GLU A 12 5.32 -1.08 29.40
N ASN A 13 6.27 -0.24 29.82
CA ASN A 13 6.60 1.00 29.13
C ASN A 13 7.16 0.74 27.74
N GLU A 14 8.00 -0.30 27.60
CA GLU A 14 8.52 -0.73 26.30
C GLU A 14 7.40 -1.26 25.40
N ALA A 15 6.50 -2.10 25.92
CA ALA A 15 5.34 -2.61 25.19
C ALA A 15 4.43 -1.47 24.72
N ARG A 16 4.18 -0.46 25.57
CA ARG A 16 3.44 0.76 25.19
C ARG A 16 4.13 1.55 24.08
N ALA A 17 5.46 1.70 24.15
CA ALA A 17 6.21 2.39 23.12
C ALA A 17 6.14 1.65 21.77
N LYS A 18 6.19 0.31 21.79
CA LYS A 18 6.00 -0.54 20.61
C LYS A 18 4.58 -0.43 20.06
N LEU A 19 3.56 -0.48 20.92
CA LEU A 19 2.15 -0.36 20.54
C LEU A 19 1.87 0.95 19.79
N ARG A 20 2.44 2.07 20.25
CA ARG A 20 2.30 3.38 19.60
C ARG A 20 2.97 3.48 18.22
N ARG A 21 3.94 2.62 17.94
CA ARG A 21 4.70 2.60 16.67
C ARG A 21 4.25 1.45 15.76
N LEU A 22 3.40 0.56 16.26
CA LEU A 22 2.91 -0.59 15.52
C LEU A 22 2.15 -0.09 14.29
N THR A 23 2.57 -0.52 13.11
CA THR A 23 1.97 -0.13 11.84
C THR A 23 1.84 -1.36 10.99
N GLN A 24 0.71 -1.50 10.33
CA GLN A 24 0.48 -2.59 9.41
C GLN A 24 1.40 -2.44 8.18
N ARG A 25 2.22 -3.45 7.91
CA ARG A 25 3.19 -3.46 6.80
C ARG A 25 3.10 -4.70 5.91
N GLY A 26 2.43 -5.75 6.38
CA GLY A 26 2.37 -7.06 5.74
C GLY A 26 0.96 -7.65 5.77
N PRO A 27 0.81 -8.97 5.96
CA PRO A 27 -0.50 -9.60 6.17
C PRO A 27 -1.17 -9.08 7.44
N VAL A 28 -2.47 -8.79 7.38
CA VAL A 28 -3.24 -8.29 8.56
C VAL A 28 -3.13 -9.25 9.76
N ARG A 29 -3.02 -10.55 9.49
CA ARG A 29 -2.83 -11.57 10.53
C ARG A 29 -1.59 -11.34 11.40
N GLU A 30 -0.48 -10.89 10.81
CA GLU A 30 0.76 -10.63 11.55
C GLU A 30 0.64 -9.40 12.45
N TYR A 31 0.03 -8.34 11.91
CA TYR A 31 -0.29 -7.14 12.69
C TYR A 31 -1.22 -7.43 13.88
N VAL A 32 -2.28 -8.22 13.66
CA VAL A 32 -3.19 -8.63 14.74
C VAL A 32 -2.46 -9.46 15.79
N ARG A 33 -1.58 -10.37 15.37
CA ARG A 33 -0.77 -11.18 16.30
C ARG A 33 0.13 -10.30 17.18
N GLU A 34 0.93 -9.41 16.58
CA GLU A 34 1.82 -8.50 17.31
C GLU A 34 1.04 -7.57 18.24
N PHE A 35 -0.10 -7.06 17.79
CA PHE A 35 -0.99 -6.23 18.61
C PHE A 35 -1.50 -6.99 19.85
N SER A 36 -1.96 -8.25 19.67
CA SER A 36 -2.42 -9.09 20.77
C SER A 36 -1.30 -9.39 21.77
N GLU A 37 -0.09 -9.69 21.30
CA GLU A 37 1.08 -9.92 22.16
C GLU A 37 1.43 -8.69 23.01
N LEU A 38 1.31 -7.48 22.44
CA LEU A 38 1.55 -6.23 23.16
C LEU A 38 0.44 -5.92 24.18
N MET A 39 -0.83 -6.22 23.86
CA MET A 39 -1.92 -6.07 24.82
C MET A 39 -1.75 -6.98 26.05
N LEU A 40 -1.22 -8.19 25.86
CA LEU A 40 -0.96 -9.11 26.97
C LEU A 40 0.18 -8.65 27.89
N GLN A 41 1.13 -7.87 27.35
CA GLN A 41 2.23 -7.29 28.12
C GLN A 41 1.82 -6.04 28.89
N ILE A 42 0.74 -5.36 28.52
CA ILE A 42 0.27 -4.13 29.13
C ILE A 42 -0.99 -4.43 29.95
N SER A 43 -0.78 -4.72 31.23
CA SER A 43 -1.85 -5.15 32.15
C SER A 43 -2.94 -4.08 32.37
N ASP A 44 -2.61 -2.80 32.19
CA ASP A 44 -3.48 -1.64 32.39
C ASP A 44 -3.90 -0.93 31.09
N LEU A 45 -3.86 -1.63 29.94
CA LEU A 45 -4.25 -1.05 28.66
C LEU A 45 -5.76 -0.80 28.59
N SER A 46 -6.17 0.46 28.52
CA SER A 46 -7.60 0.77 28.35
C SER A 46 -8.09 0.36 26.95
N GLY A 47 -9.31 -0.18 26.86
CA GLY A 47 -9.91 -0.56 25.57
C GLY A 47 -9.99 0.62 24.58
N LYS A 48 -10.13 1.85 25.10
CA LYS A 48 -10.09 3.09 24.31
C LYS A 48 -8.70 3.31 23.71
N GLU A 49 -7.64 3.23 24.51
CA GLU A 49 -6.25 3.35 24.03
C GLU A 49 -5.92 2.27 23.00
N ALA A 50 -6.26 1.01 23.30
CA ALA A 50 -6.09 -0.12 22.39
C ALA A 50 -6.78 0.14 21.04
N PHE A 51 -8.05 0.58 21.05
CA PHE A 51 -8.80 0.86 19.82
C PHE A 51 -8.18 1.99 18.99
N PHE A 52 -7.74 3.08 19.63
CA PHE A 52 -7.08 4.17 18.92
C PHE A 52 -5.76 3.72 18.31
N SER A 53 -4.91 3.01 19.05
CA SER A 53 -3.65 2.47 18.52
C SER A 53 -3.89 1.49 17.36
N PHE A 54 -4.86 0.58 17.50
CA PHE A 54 -5.18 -0.41 16.48
C PHE A 54 -5.63 0.23 15.17
N THR A 55 -6.54 1.21 15.25
CA THR A 55 -7.07 1.89 14.06
C THR A 55 -6.04 2.84 13.43
N ASP A 56 -5.19 3.47 14.22
CA ASP A 56 -4.13 4.35 13.71
C ASP A 56 -3.08 3.58 12.90
N GLY A 57 -2.63 2.43 13.40
CA GLY A 57 -1.69 1.55 12.69
C GLY A 57 -2.22 0.98 11.36
N LEU A 58 -3.54 0.95 11.16
CA LEU A 58 -4.18 0.57 9.90
C LEU A 58 -4.34 1.75 8.93
N LYS A 59 -4.60 2.96 9.43
CA LYS A 59 -4.78 4.17 8.59
C LYS A 59 -3.51 4.51 7.80
N THR A 60 -2.36 4.38 8.42
CA THR A 60 -1.05 4.62 7.77
C THR A 60 -0.80 3.64 6.63
N TRP A 61 -1.16 2.35 6.82
CA TRP A 61 -1.09 1.34 5.77
C TRP A 61 -2.04 1.63 4.60
N ALA A 62 -3.31 1.93 4.89
CA ALA A 62 -4.30 2.20 3.86
C ALA A 62 -3.88 3.37 2.94
N LYS A 63 -3.29 4.43 3.51
CA LYS A 63 -2.72 5.55 2.74
C LYS A 63 -1.54 5.14 1.86
N SER A 64 -0.68 4.26 2.36
CA SER A 64 0.50 3.78 1.61
C SER A 64 0.11 2.81 0.49
N GLU A 65 -0.88 1.94 0.72
CA GLU A 65 -1.37 0.98 -0.29
C GLU A 65 -2.13 1.70 -1.41
N SER A 66 -2.91 2.75 -1.10
CA SER A 66 -3.63 3.54 -2.12
C SER A 66 -2.70 4.32 -3.06
N SER A 67 -1.44 4.51 -2.69
CA SER A 67 -0.44 5.19 -3.52
C SER A 67 0.44 4.22 -4.30
N LYS A 68 0.25 2.90 -4.19
CA LYS A 68 0.86 1.98 -5.15
C LYS A 68 0.04 2.10 -6.43
N PRO A 69 0.58 2.69 -7.53
CA PRO A 69 -0.11 2.61 -8.80
C PRO A 69 -0.33 1.13 -9.06
N ASN A 70 -1.60 0.76 -9.10
CA ASN A 70 -2.08 -0.49 -9.64
C ASN A 70 -1.24 -0.72 -10.90
N ARG A 71 -0.30 -1.68 -10.85
CA ARG A 71 0.40 -2.15 -12.04
C ARG A 71 -0.65 -2.91 -12.86
N LYS A 72 -1.60 -2.15 -13.42
CA LYS A 72 -2.36 -2.55 -14.59
C LYS A 72 -1.27 -2.90 -15.59
N GLY A 73 -1.15 -4.20 -15.86
CA GLY A 73 -0.35 -4.65 -16.99
C GLY A 73 -0.76 -3.81 -18.19
N ASN A 74 0.23 -3.25 -18.87
CA ASN A 74 0.07 -2.75 -20.23
C ASN A 74 -0.30 -3.95 -21.11
N GLY A 75 -1.57 -4.34 -21.08
CA GLY A 75 -2.19 -5.10 -22.16
C GLY A 75 -2.57 -4.09 -23.22
N GLY A 76 -1.63 -3.76 -24.10
CA GLY A 76 -1.99 -3.15 -25.38
C GLY A 76 -2.92 -4.13 -26.09
N TYR A 77 -4.12 -3.68 -26.46
CA TYR A 77 -4.96 -4.45 -27.35
C TYR A 77 -4.28 -4.45 -28.72
N HIS A 78 -3.50 -5.50 -29.01
CA HIS A 78 -3.14 -5.85 -30.38
C HIS A 78 -4.38 -6.52 -30.97
N GLU A 79 -5.06 -5.81 -31.85
CA GLU A 79 -6.01 -6.44 -32.75
C GLU A 79 -5.27 -6.62 -34.07
N GLU A 80 -4.92 -7.87 -34.37
CA GLU A 80 -4.30 -8.28 -35.63
C GLU A 80 -5.44 -8.51 -36.61
N ASP A 81 -5.50 -7.72 -37.69
CA ASP A 81 -6.33 -8.05 -38.84
C ASP A 81 -5.66 -9.17 -39.65
N GLU A 82 -6.46 -9.92 -40.43
CA GLU A 82 -5.97 -11.07 -41.22
C GLU A 82 -4.95 -10.69 -42.31
N GLU A 83 -4.63 -9.40 -42.47
CA GLU A 83 -3.62 -8.88 -43.41
C GLU A 83 -2.41 -8.22 -42.73
N GLY A 84 -2.29 -8.25 -41.40
CA GLY A 84 -1.03 -8.00 -40.68
C GLY A 84 -0.50 -6.56 -40.75
N HIS A 85 -1.36 -5.55 -40.81
CA HIS A 85 -0.94 -4.15 -40.92
C HIS A 85 -1.16 -3.34 -39.63
N SER A 86 -0.06 -3.12 -38.88
CA SER A 86 -0.02 -2.26 -37.68
C SER A 86 -0.24 -0.78 -38.03
N TYR A 87 -1.42 -0.24 -37.69
CA TYR A 87 -1.68 1.20 -37.74
C TYR A 87 -1.23 1.88 -36.44
N TYR A 88 -0.18 2.69 -36.52
CA TYR A 88 0.10 3.69 -35.47
C TYR A 88 -0.72 4.95 -35.76
N ASP A 89 -1.82 5.13 -35.02
CA ASP A 89 -2.56 6.39 -34.98
C ASP A 89 -1.78 7.41 -34.13
N ASN A 90 -1.11 8.34 -34.80
CA ASN A 90 -0.48 9.50 -34.17
C ASN A 90 -1.23 10.77 -34.60
N GLY A 91 -2.46 10.91 -34.10
CA GLY A 91 -3.17 12.19 -34.14
C GLY A 91 -2.42 13.24 -33.30
N SER A 92 -2.32 14.53 -33.65
CA SER A 92 -2.91 15.30 -34.73
C SER A 92 -2.17 16.64 -34.71
N ASN A 93 -1.61 17.09 -35.84
CA ASN A 93 -1.62 18.52 -36.21
C ASN A 93 -1.10 18.67 -37.65
N ARG A 94 -2.00 18.64 -38.64
CA ARG A 94 -1.70 19.13 -39.99
C ARG A 94 -2.96 19.76 -40.58
N ASP A 95 -3.19 21.01 -40.20
CA ASP A 95 -3.44 21.99 -41.24
C ASP A 95 -2.31 21.88 -42.28
N ASN A 96 -2.66 22.04 -43.56
CA ASN A 96 -1.79 22.22 -44.72
C ASN A 96 -1.74 21.04 -45.71
N ASP A 97 -2.63 21.15 -46.69
CA ASP A 97 -2.47 20.97 -48.13
C ASP A 97 -1.52 19.91 -48.72
N ASN A 98 -2.16 19.06 -49.54
CA ASN A 98 -1.70 18.59 -50.85
C ASN A 98 -0.40 17.76 -50.92
N ARG A 99 -0.55 16.43 -51.06
CA ARG A 99 0.32 15.62 -51.96
C ARG A 99 -0.31 14.26 -52.33
N LYS A 100 -0.54 14.13 -53.63
CA LYS A 100 -0.97 12.96 -54.42
C LYS A 100 -0.23 11.65 -54.03
N PRO A 101 -0.87 10.47 -54.03
CA PRO A 101 -0.16 9.21 -53.89
C PRO A 101 0.64 8.90 -55.17
N GLN A 102 1.91 8.53 -55.02
CA GLN A 102 2.71 7.92 -56.08
C GLN A 102 2.66 6.39 -55.92
N ASN A 103 2.13 5.71 -56.94
CA ASN A 103 2.22 4.26 -57.07
C ASN A 103 3.67 3.86 -57.41
N GLY A 104 4.24 2.96 -56.61
CA GLY A 104 5.46 2.23 -56.94
C GLY A 104 5.15 1.04 -57.87
N LYS A 105 6.05 0.79 -58.82
CA LYS A 105 6.00 -0.26 -59.84
C LYS A 105 6.22 -1.65 -59.27
#